data_AF-A0A557R0N6-F1
#
_entry.id   AF-A0A557R0N6-F1
#
_cell.length_a   1.000
_cell.length_b   1.000
_cell.length_c   1.000
_cell.angle_alpha   90.00
_cell.angle_beta   90.00
_cell.angle_gamma   90.00
#
_symmetry.space_group_name_H-M   'P 1'
#
loop_
_entity.id
_entity.type
_entity.pdbx_description
1 polymer ?
#
loop_
_entity_poly.entity_id
_entity_poly.type
_entity_poly.pdbx_seq_one_letter_code
_entity_poly.pdbx_strand_id
1 'polypeptide(L)'
;MIDYETWLLDTGDVVIQNKAAKGYDSLPSVEKAVYCLWVIDYAIRNSGTLEPVFELHPTSLQELSNFAASETFPALQLLLESLGSPEAEEKYYSLFSAACSELATRYGHT
;
A
#
# COMPACT_ATOMS: atom_id res chain seq x y z
N MET A 1 -10.42 -0.43 18.09
CA MET A 1 -9.33 0.10 17.24
C MET A 1 -9.18 -0.88 16.09
N ILE A 2 -9.14 -0.40 14.85
CA ILE A 2 -8.97 -1.30 13.68
C ILE A 2 -7.55 -1.86 13.71
N ASP A 3 -7.41 -3.16 13.50
CA ASP A 3 -6.11 -3.78 13.23
C ASP A 3 -5.80 -3.63 11.74
N TYR A 4 -4.91 -2.70 11.43
CA TYR A 4 -4.59 -2.37 10.04
C TYR A 4 -3.71 -3.41 9.35
N GLU A 5 -2.99 -4.25 10.11
CA GLU A 5 -2.24 -5.36 9.51
C GLU A 5 -3.22 -6.41 8.99
N THR A 6 -4.15 -6.83 9.84
CA THR A 6 -5.24 -7.75 9.44
C THR A 6 -6.08 -7.16 8.32
N TRP A 7 -6.45 -5.87 8.40
CA TRP A 7 -7.20 -5.22 7.32
C TRP A 7 -6.46 -5.25 5.97
N LEU A 8 -5.16 -4.93 5.96
CA LEU A 8 -4.37 -4.91 4.73
C LEU A 8 -4.21 -6.33 4.14
N LEU A 9 -4.05 -7.35 4.98
CA LEU A 9 -3.97 -8.74 4.55
C LEU A 9 -5.30 -9.21 3.94
N ASP A 10 -6.41 -9.03 4.64
CA ASP A 10 -7.73 -9.50 4.19
C ASP A 10 -8.19 -8.73 2.94
N THR A 11 -8.08 -7.40 2.95
CA THR A 11 -8.50 -6.56 1.82
C THR A 11 -7.54 -6.74 0.63
N GLY A 12 -6.24 -6.89 0.91
CA GLY A 12 -5.23 -7.19 -0.10
C GLY A 12 -5.51 -8.51 -0.81
N ASP A 13 -5.89 -9.57 -0.09
CA ASP A 13 -6.26 -10.84 -0.70
C ASP A 13 -7.46 -10.69 -1.65
N VAL A 14 -8.54 -10.00 -1.21
CA VAL A 14 -9.69 -9.72 -2.09
C VAL A 14 -9.27 -9.02 -3.38
N VAL A 15 -8.41 -8.01 -3.28
CA VAL A 15 -7.90 -7.27 -4.44
C VAL A 15 -7.03 -8.17 -5.32
N ILE A 16 -6.20 -9.04 -4.75
CA ILE A 16 -5.37 -10.00 -5.48
C ILE A 16 -6.24 -11.00 -6.24
N GLN A 17 -7.33 -11.50 -5.64
CA GLN A 17 -8.29 -12.36 -6.33
C GLN A 17 -8.97 -11.62 -7.49
N ASN A 18 -9.39 -10.37 -7.29
CA ASN A 18 -9.96 -9.53 -8.36
C ASN A 18 -8.96 -9.31 -9.50
N LYS A 19 -7.70 -9.01 -9.16
CA LYS A 19 -6.59 -8.85 -10.10
C LYS A 19 -6.38 -10.12 -10.92
N ALA A 20 -6.38 -11.29 -10.27
CA ALA A 20 -6.19 -12.57 -10.93
C ALA A 20 -7.36 -12.89 -11.89
N ALA A 21 -8.59 -12.55 -11.50
CA ALA A 21 -9.78 -12.84 -12.30
C ALA A 21 -9.96 -11.91 -13.51
N LYS A 22 -9.63 -10.62 -13.38
CA LYS A 22 -10.00 -9.58 -14.36
C LYS A 22 -8.80 -8.80 -14.92
N GLY A 23 -7.60 -8.99 -14.36
CA GLY A 23 -6.40 -8.24 -14.70
C GLY A 23 -6.24 -6.94 -13.90
N TYR A 24 -4.99 -6.51 -13.70
CA TYR A 24 -4.66 -5.33 -12.91
C TYR A 24 -5.33 -4.05 -13.42
N ASP A 25 -5.34 -3.84 -14.73
CA ASP A 25 -5.89 -2.61 -15.32
C ASP A 25 -7.38 -2.42 -15.05
N SER A 26 -8.11 -3.51 -14.82
CA SER A 26 -9.55 -3.51 -14.52
C SER A 26 -9.88 -3.10 -13.08
N LEU A 27 -8.89 -3.04 -12.19
CA LEU A 27 -9.09 -2.67 -10.80
C LEU A 27 -9.44 -1.18 -10.67
N PRO A 28 -10.41 -0.81 -9.81
CA PRO A 28 -10.59 0.57 -9.37
C PRO A 28 -9.31 1.16 -8.78
N SER A 29 -9.14 2.48 -8.87
CA SER A 29 -7.92 3.16 -8.40
C SER A 29 -7.60 2.90 -6.93
N VAL A 30 -8.61 2.81 -6.06
CA VAL A 30 -8.41 2.50 -4.64
C VAL A 30 -7.97 1.04 -4.43
N GLU A 31 -8.45 0.09 -5.24
CA GLU A 31 -7.99 -1.30 -5.17
C GLU A 31 -6.52 -1.39 -5.64
N LYS A 32 -6.15 -0.68 -6.70
CA LYS A 32 -4.74 -0.56 -7.13
C LYS A 32 -3.87 0.00 -6.01
N ALA A 33 -4.33 1.03 -5.30
CA ALA A 33 -3.62 1.60 -4.17
C ALA A 33 -3.44 0.60 -3.01
N VAL A 34 -4.50 -0.14 -2.65
CA VAL A 34 -4.42 -1.22 -1.65
C VAL A 34 -3.42 -2.29 -2.07
N TYR A 35 -3.45 -2.73 -3.33
CA TYR A 35 -2.49 -3.70 -3.86
C TYR A 35 -1.05 -3.18 -3.79
N CYS A 36 -0.80 -1.93 -4.19
CA CYS A 36 0.53 -1.32 -4.11
C CYS A 36 1.04 -1.26 -2.66
N LEU A 37 0.18 -0.88 -1.71
CA LEU A 37 0.57 -0.88 -0.29
C LEU A 37 0.83 -2.30 0.22
N TRP A 38 0.02 -3.28 -0.18
CA TRP A 38 0.23 -4.68 0.15
C TRP A 38 1.57 -5.21 -0.35
N VAL A 39 1.98 -4.87 -1.59
CA VAL A 39 3.29 -5.25 -2.13
C VAL A 39 4.44 -4.63 -1.32
N ILE A 40 4.30 -3.37 -0.92
CA ILE A 40 5.29 -2.67 -0.09
C ILE A 40 5.38 -3.30 1.31
N ASP A 41 4.24 -3.58 1.93
CA ASP A 41 4.16 -4.24 3.24
C ASP A 41 4.80 -5.63 3.20
N TYR A 42 4.45 -6.43 2.19
CA TYR A 42 5.04 -7.74 1.97
C TYR A 42 6.56 -7.66 1.85
N ALA A 43 7.08 -6.71 1.06
CA ALA A 43 8.51 -6.54 0.89
C ALA A 43 9.22 -6.21 2.22
N ILE A 44 8.73 -5.18 2.92
CA ILE A 44 9.34 -4.73 4.18
C ILE A 44 9.25 -5.80 5.26
N ARG A 45 8.09 -6.44 5.46
CA ARG A 45 7.93 -7.43 6.53
C ARG A 45 8.60 -8.77 6.24
N ASN A 46 8.74 -9.14 4.97
CA ASN A 46 9.34 -10.43 4.59
C ASN A 46 10.86 -10.35 4.42
N SER A 47 11.41 -9.23 3.94
CA SER A 47 12.85 -9.08 3.67
C SER A 47 13.52 -7.89 4.36
N GLY A 48 12.77 -7.02 5.04
CA GLY A 48 13.32 -5.77 5.61
C GLY A 48 13.71 -4.73 4.56
N THR A 49 13.41 -4.97 3.27
CA THR A 49 13.85 -4.14 2.14
C THR A 49 12.74 -3.95 1.12
N LEU A 50 12.91 -2.98 0.22
CA LEU A 50 12.00 -2.77 -0.92
C LEU A 50 12.39 -3.59 -2.16
N GLU A 51 13.45 -4.40 -2.09
CA GLU A 51 13.90 -5.19 -3.24
C GLU A 51 12.78 -6.07 -3.84
N PRO A 52 11.95 -6.77 -3.04
CA PRO A 52 10.84 -7.56 -3.58
C PRO A 52 9.78 -6.75 -4.33
N VAL A 53 9.66 -5.44 -4.07
CA VAL A 53 8.71 -4.58 -4.81
C VAL A 53 9.06 -4.57 -6.29
N PHE A 54 10.34 -4.52 -6.64
CA PHE A 54 10.80 -4.45 -8.04
C PHE A 54 10.52 -5.74 -8.81
N GLU A 55 10.43 -6.87 -8.13
CA GLU A 55 10.08 -8.16 -8.73
C GLU A 55 8.56 -8.37 -8.83
N LEU A 56 7.81 -7.97 -7.79
CA LEU A 56 6.37 -8.22 -7.70
C LEU A 56 5.53 -7.21 -8.48
N HIS A 57 5.83 -5.93 -8.31
CA HIS A 57 5.11 -4.83 -8.97
C HIS A 57 5.96 -3.54 -8.93
N PRO A 58 6.89 -3.33 -9.88
CA PRO A 58 7.92 -2.30 -9.80
C PRO A 58 7.38 -0.86 -9.80
N THR A 59 6.14 -0.66 -10.23
CA THR A 59 5.47 0.65 -10.24
C THR A 59 4.71 0.96 -8.95
N SER A 60 4.70 0.07 -7.95
CA SER A 60 3.93 0.22 -6.71
C SER A 60 4.14 1.56 -6.01
N LEU A 61 5.40 1.96 -5.81
CA LEU A 61 5.74 3.22 -5.13
C LEU A 61 5.21 4.44 -5.90
N GLN A 62 5.39 4.44 -7.23
CA GLN A 62 4.95 5.55 -8.08
C GLN A 62 3.43 5.62 -8.17
N GLU A 63 2.75 4.48 -8.33
CA GLU A 63 1.29 4.42 -8.41
C GLU A 63 0.65 4.84 -7.09
N LEU A 64 1.18 4.35 -5.96
CA LEU A 64 0.67 4.70 -4.64
C LEU A 64 0.91 6.18 -4.33
N SER A 65 2.06 6.73 -4.72
CA SER A 65 2.37 8.16 -4.60
C SER A 65 1.41 9.03 -5.39
N ASN A 66 1.16 8.68 -6.67
CA ASN A 66 0.21 9.39 -7.52
C ASN A 66 -1.20 9.36 -6.93
N PHE A 67 -1.62 8.20 -6.42
CA PHE A 67 -2.93 8.05 -5.77
C PHE A 67 -3.03 8.92 -4.50
N ALA A 68 -2.03 8.83 -3.62
CA ALA A 68 -1.99 9.59 -2.37
C ALA A 68 -2.01 11.12 -2.60
N ALA A 69 -1.35 11.59 -3.66
CA ALA A 69 -1.39 12.98 -4.08
C ALA A 69 -2.80 13.37 -4.59
N SER A 70 -3.43 12.52 -5.40
CA SER A 70 -4.76 12.81 -5.96
C SER A 70 -5.89 12.85 -4.94
N GLU A 71 -5.80 12.03 -3.88
CA GLU A 71 -6.80 11.95 -2.81
C GLU A 71 -6.45 12.86 -1.61
N THR A 72 -5.31 13.56 -1.64
CA THR A 72 -4.81 14.40 -0.55
C THR A 72 -4.63 13.62 0.76
N PHE A 73 -3.91 12.51 0.71
CA PHE A 73 -3.62 11.60 1.83
C PHE A 73 -2.23 11.88 2.42
N PRO A 74 -2.11 12.82 3.38
CA PRO A 74 -0.82 13.25 3.91
C PRO A 74 -0.08 12.14 4.67
N ALA A 75 -0.77 11.23 5.37
CA ALA A 75 -0.07 10.16 6.09
C ALA A 75 0.54 9.15 5.13
N LEU A 76 -0.18 8.80 4.07
CA LEU A 76 0.32 7.93 3.01
C LEU A 76 1.47 8.57 2.23
N GLN A 77 1.40 9.87 1.91
CA GLN A 77 2.51 10.60 1.29
C GLN A 77 3.76 10.60 2.20
N LEU A 78 3.59 10.92 3.48
CA LEU A 78 4.68 10.92 4.45
C LEU A 78 5.34 9.54 4.59
N LEU A 79 4.55 8.46 4.60
CA LEU A 79 5.06 7.10 4.58
C LEU A 79 5.94 6.87 3.36
N LEU A 80 5.46 7.20 2.16
CA LEU A 80 6.18 6.98 0.90
C LEU A 80 7.47 7.79 0.81
N GLU A 81 7.48 9.04 1.27
CA GLU A 81 8.68 9.87 1.34
C GLU A 81 9.73 9.27 2.29
N SER A 82 9.29 8.65 3.39
CA SER A 82 10.19 8.04 4.39
C SER A 82 10.93 6.80 3.88
N LEU A 83 10.37 6.11 2.88
CA LEU A 83 10.90 4.86 2.33
C LEU A 83 12.24 5.03 1.59
N GLY A 84 12.61 6.26 1.23
CA GLY A 84 13.92 6.58 0.64
C GLY A 84 15.04 6.81 1.66
N SER A 85 14.75 6.73 2.97
CA SER A 85 15.71 7.05 4.04
C SER A 85 16.43 5.81 4.59
N PRO A 86 17.61 5.96 5.23
CA PRO A 86 18.28 4.85 5.91
C PRO A 86 17.45 4.20 7.02
N GLU A 87 16.50 4.95 7.59
CA GLU A 87 15.56 4.48 8.62
C GLU A 87 14.19 4.08 8.04
N ALA A 88 14.13 3.71 6.75
CA ALA A 88 12.89 3.40 6.05
C ALA A 88 12.02 2.36 6.77
N GLU A 89 12.62 1.28 7.26
CA GLU A 89 11.90 0.21 7.97
C GLU A 89 11.26 0.71 9.28
N GLU A 90 12.02 1.41 10.12
CA GLU A 90 11.52 1.95 11.39
C GLU A 90 10.40 2.98 11.14
N LYS A 91 10.62 3.89 10.19
CA LYS A 91 9.62 4.90 9.82
C LYS A 91 8.38 4.26 9.23
N TYR A 92 8.53 3.22 8.42
CA TYR A 92 7.42 2.46 7.85
C TYR A 92 6.48 1.98 8.96
N TYR A 93 6.99 1.26 9.96
CA TYR A 93 6.16 0.75 11.06
C TYR A 93 5.49 1.88 11.84
N SER A 94 6.19 2.99 12.08
CA SER A 94 5.63 4.13 12.82
C SER A 94 4.51 4.86 12.06
N LEU A 95 4.55 4.87 10.73
CA LEU A 95 3.61 5.59 9.86
C LEU A 95 2.50 4.68 9.29
N PHE A 96 2.71 3.36 9.33
CA PHE A 96 1.85 2.35 8.71
C PHE A 96 0.37 2.50 9.05
N SER A 97 0.04 2.59 10.33
CA SER A 97 -1.36 2.65 10.75
C SER A 97 -2.09 3.90 10.26
N ALA A 98 -1.39 5.05 10.23
CA ALA A 98 -1.98 6.30 9.75
C ALA A 98 -2.23 6.24 8.23
N ALA A 99 -1.28 5.72 7.45
CA ALA A 99 -1.42 5.51 6.02
C ALA A 99 -2.55 4.50 5.69
N CYS A 100 -2.62 3.38 6.42
CA CYS A 100 -3.69 2.40 6.25
C CYS A 100 -5.06 2.98 6.62
N SER A 101 -5.16 3.84 7.63
CA SER A 101 -6.41 4.48 8.00
C SER A 101 -7.02 5.31 6.87
N GLU A 102 -6.20 6.06 6.14
CA GLU A 102 -6.65 6.86 4.99
C GLU A 102 -7.18 5.95 3.88
N LEU A 103 -6.43 4.90 3.51
CA LEU A 103 -6.87 3.94 2.50
C LEU A 103 -8.10 3.15 2.92
N ALA A 104 -8.17 2.67 4.16
CA ALA A 104 -9.31 1.90 4.67
C ALA A 104 -10.60 2.73 4.67
N THR A 105 -10.49 4.00 5.07
CA THR A 105 -11.61 4.95 4.99
C THR A 105 -12.07 5.10 3.54
N ARG A 106 -11.13 5.31 2.62
CA ARG A 106 -11.42 5.49 1.19
C ARG A 106 -12.00 4.24 0.51
N TYR A 107 -11.55 3.06 0.92
CA TYR A 107 -11.99 1.77 0.43
C TYR A 107 -13.41 1.43 0.92
N GLY A 108 -13.78 1.83 2.14
CA GLY A 108 -15.14 1.67 2.66
C GLY A 108 -16.21 2.49 1.95
N HIS A 109 -15.81 3.43 1.07
CA HIS A 109 -16.69 4.27 0.26
C HIS A 109 -16.74 3.84 -1.22
N THR A 110 -16.22 2.66 -1.56
CA THR A 110 -16.18 2.12 -2.93
C THR A 110 -17.44 1.33 -3.30
#